data_AF-A0A924T5Q7-F1
#
_entry.id   AF-A0A924T5Q7-F1
#
_cell.length_a   1.000
_cell.length_b   1.000
_cell.length_c   1.000
_cell.angle_alpha   90.00
_cell.angle_beta   90.00
_cell.angle_gamma   90.00
#
_symmetry.space_group_name_H-M   'P 1'
#
loop_
_entity.id
_entity.type
_entity.pdbx_description
1 polymer ?
#
loop_
_entity_poly.entity_id
_entity_poly.type
_entity_poly.pdbx_seq_one_letter_code
_entity_poly.pdbx_strand_id
1 'polypeptide(L)' 'METASQAIKAEIAATAARMVVEEGLEYGPAKRRAIKHLGLPARAAMPGNDEIEDSVLEYIS' A
#
# COMPACT_ATOMS: atom_id res chain seq x y z
N MET A 1 -10.85 -17.42 -3.51
CA MET A 1 -9.42 -16.99 -3.54
C MET A 1 -9.26 -15.50 -3.81
N GLU A 2 -10.28 -14.78 -4.29
CA GLU A 2 -10.21 -13.33 -4.55
C GLU A 2 -10.05 -12.48 -3.27
N THR A 3 -10.69 -12.87 -2.16
CA THR A 3 -10.67 -12.10 -0.89
C THR A 3 -9.27 -11.99 -0.28
N ALA A 4 -8.45 -13.05 -0.37
CA ALA A 4 -7.09 -13.03 0.18
C ALA A 4 -6.16 -12.07 -0.57
N SER A 5 -6.32 -11.98 -1.90
CA SER A 5 -5.58 -11.01 -2.72
C SER A 5 -5.98 -9.58 -2.36
N GLN A 6 -7.28 -9.31 -2.19
CA GLN A 6 -7.75 -7.99 -1.79
C GLN A 6 -7.25 -7.58 -0.40
N ALA A 7 -7.24 -8.51 0.56
CA ALA A 7 -6.68 -8.24 1.89
C ALA A 7 -5.19 -7.85 1.82
N ILE A 8 -4.40 -8.55 1.01
CA ILE A 8 -2.98 -8.20 0.80
C ILE A 8 -2.84 -6.82 0.16
N LYS A 9 -3.67 -6.49 -0.84
CA LYS A 9 -3.64 -5.16 -1.49
C LYS A 9 -3.98 -4.05 -0.50
N ALA A 10 -4.99 -4.24 0.34
CA ALA A 10 -5.37 -3.29 1.38
C ALA A 10 -4.25 -3.06 2.41
N GLU A 11 -3.57 -4.13 2.85
CA GLU A 11 -2.45 -4.02 3.80
C GLU A 11 -1.24 -3.29 3.20
N ILE A 12 -0.95 -3.56 1.92
CA ILE A 12 0.08 -2.81 1.16
C ILE A 12 -0.34 -1.35 1.02
N ALA A 13 -1.61 -1.07 0.71
CA ALA A 13 -2.12 0.28 0.51
C ALA A 13 -2.02 1.11 1.81
N ALA A 14 -2.48 0.57 2.93
CA ALA A 14 -2.37 1.21 4.25
C ALA A 14 -0.91 1.45 4.66
N THR A 15 -0.01 0.52 4.37
CA THR A 15 1.42 0.68 4.66
C THR A 15 2.08 1.72 3.74
N ALA A 16 1.72 1.73 2.45
CA ALA A 16 2.22 2.73 1.52
C ALA A 16 1.68 4.13 1.85
N ALA A 17 0.42 4.25 2.27
CA ALA A 17 -0.19 5.51 2.68
C ALA A 17 0.58 6.19 3.82
N ARG A 18 0.98 5.43 4.85
CA ARG A 18 1.87 5.93 5.92
C ARG A 18 3.17 6.50 5.37
N MET A 19 3.83 5.79 4.46
CA MET A 19 5.08 6.26 3.85
C MET A 19 4.89 7.51 2.98
N VAL A 20 3.73 7.66 2.34
CA VAL A 20 3.39 8.87 1.59
C VAL A 20 3.23 10.06 2.55
N VAL A 21 2.45 9.89 3.61
CA VAL A 21 2.09 10.97 4.52
C VAL A 21 3.24 11.36 5.44
N GLU A 22 3.90 10.38 6.05
CA GLU A 22 4.95 10.60 7.05
C GLU A 22 6.31 10.91 6.40
N GLU A 23 6.60 10.32 5.23
CA GLU A 23 7.91 10.43 4.58
C GLU A 23 7.89 11.21 3.26
N GLY A 24 6.72 11.63 2.78
CA GLY A 24 6.57 12.38 1.53
C GLY A 24 6.87 11.55 0.27
N LEU A 25 6.82 10.22 0.35
CA LEU A 25 7.09 9.36 -0.80
C LEU A 25 5.98 9.45 -1.85
N GLU A 26 6.36 9.37 -3.12
CA GLU A 26 5.42 9.13 -4.21
C GLU A 26 4.85 7.69 -4.16
N TYR A 27 3.68 7.47 -4.78
CA TYR A 27 2.97 6.19 -4.71
C TYR A 27 3.78 4.99 -5.23
N GLY A 28 4.54 5.17 -6.31
CA GLY A 28 5.35 4.09 -6.90
C GLY A 28 6.45 3.58 -5.96
N PRO A 29 7.33 4.46 -5.44
CA PRO A 29 8.29 4.12 -4.39
C PRO A 29 7.63 3.59 -3.11
N ALA A 30 6.53 4.20 -2.66
CA ALA A 30 5.82 3.79 -1.44
C ALA A 30 5.32 2.34 -1.53
N LYS A 31 4.69 1.93 -2.65
CA LYS A 31 4.26 0.54 -2.89
C LYS A 31 5.40 -0.47 -2.77
N ARG A 32 6.52 -0.19 -3.44
CA ARG A 32 7.68 -1.08 -3.44
C ARG A 32 8.29 -1.19 -2.05
N ARG A 33 8.32 -0.09 -1.29
CA ARG A 33 8.81 -0.06 0.09
C ARG A 33 7.86 -0.79 1.02
N ALA A 34 6.54 -0.63 0.86
CA ALA A 34 5.53 -1.35 1.63
C ALA A 34 5.66 -2.88 1.46
N ILE A 35 5.83 -3.39 0.24
CA ILE A 35 6.06 -4.83 -0.01
C ILE A 35 7.28 -5.33 0.78
N LYS A 36 8.39 -4.58 0.74
CA LYS A 36 9.62 -4.93 1.48
C LYS A 36 9.40 -4.86 2.99
N HIS A 37 8.71 -3.83 3.46
CA HIS A 37 8.43 -3.63 4.88
C HIS A 37 7.56 -4.75 5.46
N LEU A 38 6.58 -5.22 4.68
CA LEU A 38 5.67 -6.31 5.05
C LEU A 38 6.28 -7.72 4.82
N GLY A 39 7.51 -7.81 4.32
CA GLY A 39 8.16 -9.10 4.02
C GLY A 39 7.45 -9.90 2.91
N LEU A 40 6.69 -9.24 2.04
CA LEU A 40 5.91 -9.88 0.99
C LEU A 40 6.79 -10.23 -0.23
N PRO A 41 6.45 -11.30 -0.98
CA PRO A 41 7.19 -11.62 -2.20
C PRO A 41 6.99 -10.53 -3.25
N ALA A 42 7.97 -10.35 -4.14
CA ALA A 42 7.93 -9.33 -5.20
C ALA A 42 6.73 -9.48 -6.17
N ARG A 43 6.13 -10.68 -6.23
CA ARG A 43 4.94 -11.00 -7.02
C ARG A 43 3.61 -10.85 -6.27
N ALA A 44 3.63 -10.26 -5.07
CA ALA A 44 2.41 -9.97 -4.32
C ALA A 44 1.46 -9.10 -5.14
N ALA A 45 0.16 -9.25 -4.91
CA ALA A 45 -0.84 -8.41 -5.55
C ALA A 45 -0.60 -6.94 -5.16
N MET A 46 -0.53 -6.04 -6.15
CA MET A 46 -0.27 -4.62 -5.90
C MET A 46 -1.56 -3.80 -5.96
N PRO A 47 -1.78 -2.89 -5.01
CA PRO A 47 -2.88 -1.94 -5.09
C PRO A 47 -2.68 -0.98 -6.27
N GLY A 48 -3.81 -0.47 -6.79
CA GLY A 48 -3.91 0.70 -7.65
C GLY A 48 -3.48 1.97 -6.94
N ASN A 49 -3.44 3.09 -7.66
CA ASN A 49 -3.11 4.38 -7.03
C ASN A 49 -4.32 4.93 -6.25
N ASP A 50 -5.52 4.67 -6.76
CA ASP A 50 -6.82 4.93 -6.14
C ASP A 50 -6.94 4.24 -4.77
N GLU A 51 -6.61 2.95 -4.67
CA GLU A 51 -6.60 2.21 -3.40
C GLU A 51 -5.62 2.81 -2.37
N ILE A 52 -4.50 3.39 -2.82
CA ILE A 52 -3.58 4.10 -1.94
C ILE A 52 -4.13 5.46 -1.53
N GLU A 53 -4.69 6.20 -2.48
CA GLU A 53 -5.27 7.52 -2.21
C GLU A 53 -6.39 7.41 -1.17
N ASP A 54 -7.26 6.41 -1.29
CA ASP A 54 -8.30 6.09 -0.31
C ASP A 54 -7.68 5.81 1.08
N SER A 55 -6.63 4.99 1.14
CA SER A 55 -5.89 4.71 2.39
C SER A 55 -5.18 5.96 2.96
N VAL A 56 -4.70 6.87 2.11
CA VAL A 56 -4.09 8.15 2.53
C VAL A 56 -5.15 9.04 3.15
N LEU A 57 -6.32 9.15 2.51
CA LEU A 57 -7.45 9.91 3.03
C LEU A 57 -7.95 9.35 4.37
N GLU A 58 -8.05 8.03 4.49
CA GLU A 58 -8.41 7.37 5.76
C GLU A 58 -7.36 7.64 6.85
N TYR A 59 -6.07 7.61 6.51
CA TYR A 59 -4.98 7.79 7.48
C TYR A 59 -4.90 9.22 8.06
N ILE A 60 -5.28 10.24 7.28
CA ILE A 60 -5.24 11.65 7.71
C ILE A 60 -6.57 12.17 8.27
N SER A 61 -7.62 11.35 8.25
CA SER A 61 -8.94 11.70 8.81
C SER A 61 -9.02 11.43 10.31
#